data_AF-A0A8B8GCX6-F1
#
_entry.id   AF-A0A8B8GCX6-F1
#
_cell.length_a   1.000
_cell.length_b   1.000
_cell.length_c   1.000
_cell.angle_alpha   90.00
_cell.angle_beta   90.00
_cell.angle_gamma   90.00
#
_symmetry.space_group_name_H-M   'P 1'
#
loop_
_entity.id
_entity.type
_entity.pdbx_description
1 polymer ?
#
loop_
_entity_poly.entity_id
_entity_poly.type
_entity_poly.pdbx_seq_one_letter_code
_entity_poly.pdbx_strand_id
1 'polypeptide(L)'
;MVSKHVQEETNYYWKKFRSLSSNGISPKEFLDNLIYLNKSSIRQNKEVFSCIMKKLLDKRTFDIGYSRNLLMKYSYVFGGIIEYELIHNPKALSKALQFVLVSLSGRPHSKMFDFGVLALNRFHKCLKNH
;
A
#
# COMPACT_ATOMS: atom_id res chain seq x y z
N MET A 1 22.57 7.29 0.86
CA MET A 1 22.40 6.01 0.14
C MET A 1 21.66 5.04 1.03
N VAL A 2 20.64 4.33 0.52
CA VAL A 2 19.97 3.26 1.27
C VAL A 2 20.89 2.04 1.32
N SER A 3 21.10 1.46 2.49
CA SER A 3 22.00 0.31 2.65
C SER A 3 21.53 -0.90 1.83
N LYS A 4 22.46 -1.77 1.43
CA LYS A 4 22.16 -3.00 0.70
C LYS A 4 21.15 -3.86 1.46
N HIS A 5 21.33 -3.98 2.78
CA HIS A 5 20.42 -4.72 3.65
C HIS A 5 18.99 -4.17 3.61
N VAL A 6 18.79 -2.85 3.70
CA VAL A 6 17.45 -2.24 3.63
C VAL A 6 16.78 -2.52 2.28
N GLN A 7 17.56 -2.51 1.19
CA GLN A 7 17.04 -2.83 -0.13
C GLN A 7 16.63 -4.31 -0.25
N GLU A 8 17.46 -5.23 0.25
CA GLU A 8 17.19 -6.66 0.28
C GLU A 8 15.94 -6.98 1.09
N GLU A 9 15.81 -6.39 2.27
CA GLU A 9 14.66 -6.58 3.16
C GLU A 9 13.37 -5.98 2.54
N THR A 10 13.46 -4.78 1.96
CA THR A 10 12.36 -4.19 1.18
C THR A 10 11.93 -5.11 0.04
N ASN A 11 12.88 -5.68 -0.70
CA ASN A 11 12.60 -6.59 -1.80
C ASN A 11 12.00 -7.90 -1.33
N TYR A 12 12.42 -8.42 -0.18
CA TYR A 12 11.85 -9.59 0.46
C TYR A 12 10.36 -9.40 0.77
N TYR A 13 10.02 -8.32 1.50
CA TYR A 13 8.63 -7.96 1.80
C TYR A 13 7.80 -7.84 0.52
N TRP A 14 8.34 -7.18 -0.51
CA TRP A 14 7.64 -6.96 -1.77
C TRP A 14 7.44 -8.23 -2.59
N LYS A 15 8.42 -9.14 -2.60
CA LYS A 15 8.31 -10.45 -3.26
C LYS A 15 7.26 -11.30 -2.56
N LYS A 16 7.26 -11.34 -1.23
CA LYS A 16 6.27 -12.05 -0.41
C LYS A 16 4.86 -11.50 -0.64
N PHE A 17 4.71 -10.18 -0.68
CA PHE A 17 3.42 -9.53 -0.93
C PHE A 17 2.87 -9.83 -2.33
N ARG A 18 3.72 -9.80 -3.37
CA ARG A 18 3.30 -10.08 -4.75
C ARG A 18 3.09 -11.56 -5.05
N SER A 19 3.65 -12.45 -4.23
CA SER A 19 3.47 -13.89 -4.42
C SER A 19 2.00 -14.29 -4.26
N LEU A 20 1.50 -15.07 -5.21
CA LEU A 20 0.16 -15.68 -5.19
C LEU A 20 0.20 -17.17 -4.79
N SER A 21 1.38 -17.73 -4.56
CA SER A 21 1.55 -19.08 -4.04
C SER A 21 1.37 -19.12 -2.52
N SER A 22 1.31 -20.33 -1.94
CA SER A 22 1.26 -20.57 -0.49
C SER A 22 2.41 -19.92 0.29
N ASN A 23 3.52 -19.60 -0.37
CA ASN A 23 4.67 -18.94 0.24
C ASN A 23 4.54 -17.41 0.34
N GLY A 24 3.45 -16.84 -0.18
CA GLY A 24 3.15 -15.41 -0.07
C GLY A 24 2.55 -15.04 1.28
N ILE A 25 2.52 -13.73 1.56
CA ILE A 25 1.87 -13.18 2.75
C ILE A 25 0.51 -12.58 2.40
N SER A 26 -0.40 -12.61 3.37
CA SER A 26 -1.73 -12.01 3.23
C SER A 26 -1.63 -10.48 3.19
N PRO A 27 -2.60 -9.77 2.58
CA PRO A 27 -2.59 -8.31 2.59
C PRO A 27 -2.74 -7.73 4.01
N LYS A 28 -3.40 -8.45 4.93
CA LYS A 28 -3.48 -8.09 6.35
C LYS A 28 -2.10 -8.16 7.01
N GLU A 29 -1.43 -9.29 6.88
CA GLU A 29 -0.10 -9.49 7.46
C GLU A 29 0.93 -8.49 6.91
N PHE A 30 0.86 -8.18 5.61
CA PHE A 30 1.71 -7.14 5.03
C PHE A 30 1.45 -5.76 5.66
N LEU A 31 0.18 -5.41 5.88
CA LEU A 31 -0.19 -4.16 6.55
C LEU A 31 0.26 -4.15 8.02
N ASP A 32 0.09 -5.25 8.75
CA ASP A 32 0.56 -5.41 10.13
C ASP A 32 2.08 -5.21 10.22
N ASN A 33 2.83 -5.76 9.25
CA ASN A 33 4.28 -5.53 9.14
C ASN A 33 4.62 -4.06 8.89
N LEU A 34 3.86 -3.34 8.06
CA LEU A 34 4.08 -1.89 7.86
C LEU A 34 3.85 -1.08 9.13
N ILE A 35 2.79 -1.40 9.87
CA ILE A 35 2.49 -0.75 11.16
C ILE A 35 3.63 -1.00 12.16
N TYR A 36 4.14 -2.25 12.22
CA TYR A 36 5.28 -2.59 13.06
C TYR A 36 6.54 -1.84 12.66
N LEU A 37 6.91 -1.84 11.37
CA LEU A 37 8.10 -1.15 10.87
C LEU A 37 8.04 0.36 11.13
N ASN A 38 6.85 0.97 11.02
CA ASN A 38 6.63 2.38 11.32
C ASN A 38 6.85 2.71 12.81
N LYS A 39 6.36 1.85 13.71
CA LYS A 39 6.46 2.02 15.17
C LYS A 39 7.82 1.61 15.75
N SER A 40 8.64 0.87 14.99
CA SER A 40 9.93 0.38 15.47
C SER A 40 10.88 1.51 15.85
N SER A 41 11.61 1.35 16.95
CA SER A 41 12.71 2.24 17.36
C SER A 41 13.99 1.99 16.56
N ILE A 42 14.07 0.86 15.86
CA ILE A 42 15.24 0.46 15.06
C ILE A 42 15.28 1.31 13.78
N ARG A 43 16.37 2.06 13.59
CA ARG A 43 16.59 2.92 12.42
C ARG A 43 16.40 2.18 11.10
N GLN A 44 16.94 0.97 11.00
CA GLN A 44 16.82 0.13 9.80
C GLN A 44 15.36 -0.17 9.44
N ASN A 45 14.52 -0.51 10.41
CA ASN A 45 13.10 -0.81 10.18
C ASN A 45 12.36 0.42 9.62
N LYS A 46 12.66 1.62 10.14
CA LYS A 46 12.09 2.88 9.62
C LYS A 46 12.55 3.16 8.18
N GLU A 47 13.80 2.83 7.86
CA GLU A 47 14.33 2.95 6.50
C GLU A 47 13.64 1.95 5.54
N VAL A 48 13.43 0.69 5.98
CA VAL A 48 12.68 -0.33 5.23
C VAL A 48 11.23 0.13 5.01
N PHE A 49 10.54 0.60 6.05
CA PHE A 49 9.20 1.19 5.95
C PHE A 49 9.15 2.29 4.89
N SER A 50 10.07 3.24 4.96
CA SER A 50 10.15 4.36 4.02
C SER A 50 10.35 3.88 2.57
N CYS A 51 11.17 2.85 2.37
CA CYS A 51 11.40 2.25 1.06
C CYS A 51 10.17 1.50 0.52
N ILE A 52 9.45 0.77 1.36
CA ILE A 52 8.21 0.10 0.98
C ILE A 52 7.11 1.11 0.65
N MET A 53 6.93 2.14 1.48
CA MET A 53 5.94 3.21 1.24
C MET A 53 6.21 3.95 -0.07
N LYS A 54 7.47 4.24 -0.39
CA LYS A 54 7.85 4.83 -1.70
C LYS A 54 7.43 3.93 -2.86
N LYS A 55 7.60 2.60 -2.75
CA LYS A 55 7.16 1.65 -3.78
C LYS A 55 5.62 1.54 -3.87
N LEU A 56 4.92 1.50 -2.74
CA LEU A 56 3.46 1.46 -2.69
C LEU A 56 2.80 2.69 -3.33
N LEU A 57 3.37 3.87 -3.10
CA LEU A 57 2.82 5.15 -3.56
C LEU A 57 3.33 5.55 -4.95
N ASP A 58 4.25 4.81 -5.54
CA ASP A 58 4.71 5.06 -6.90
C ASP A 58 3.60 4.70 -7.90
N LYS A 59 3.16 5.68 -8.69
CA LYS A 59 2.12 5.48 -9.71
C LYS A 59 2.52 4.45 -10.77
N ARG A 60 3.82 4.25 -11.01
CA ARG A 60 4.34 3.23 -11.93
C ARG A 60 4.14 1.81 -11.41
N THR A 61 3.85 1.66 -10.13
CA THR A 61 3.55 0.35 -9.54
C THR A 61 2.24 -0.20 -10.06
N PHE A 62 1.32 0.61 -10.59
CA PHE A 62 0.00 0.18 -11.09
C PHE A 62 0.01 -0.15 -12.59
N ASP A 63 1.08 -0.79 -13.06
CA ASP A 63 1.27 -1.08 -14.48
C ASP A 63 0.30 -2.17 -15.01
N ILE A 64 0.20 -2.28 -16.34
CA ILE A 64 -0.77 -3.11 -17.10
C ILE A 64 -0.76 -4.61 -16.69
N GLY A 65 0.30 -5.07 -16.01
CA GLY A 65 0.49 -6.46 -15.57
C GLY A 65 -0.25 -6.90 -14.29
N TYR A 66 -1.04 -6.05 -13.62
CA TYR A 66 -1.72 -6.46 -12.39
C TYR A 66 -2.89 -7.40 -12.66
N SER A 67 -2.76 -8.64 -12.20
CA SER A 67 -3.90 -9.54 -12.05
C SER A 67 -4.92 -8.91 -11.10
N ARG A 68 -6.21 -9.21 -11.28
CA ARG A 68 -7.28 -8.69 -10.42
C ARG A 68 -7.01 -9.01 -8.95
N ASN A 69 -6.54 -10.23 -8.66
CA ASN A 69 -6.21 -10.66 -7.30
C ASN A 69 -5.10 -9.83 -6.68
N LEU A 70 -4.01 -9.58 -7.42
CA LEU A 70 -2.92 -8.73 -6.93
C LEU A 70 -3.40 -7.30 -6.71
N LEU A 71 -4.19 -6.76 -7.64
CA LEU A 71 -4.74 -5.41 -7.50
C LEU A 71 -5.64 -5.27 -6.25
N MET A 72 -6.45 -6.29 -5.93
CA MET A 72 -7.26 -6.27 -4.71
C MET A 72 -6.41 -6.36 -3.44
N LYS A 73 -5.33 -7.17 -3.44
CA LYS A 73 -4.34 -7.16 -2.33
C LYS A 73 -3.75 -5.76 -2.14
N TYR A 74 -3.39 -5.09 -3.23
CA TYR A 74 -2.89 -3.72 -3.19
C TYR A 74 -3.94 -2.74 -2.68
N SER A 75 -5.18 -2.81 -3.17
CA SER A 75 -6.28 -1.97 -2.69
C SER A 75 -6.47 -2.08 -1.18
N TYR A 76 -6.42 -3.30 -0.65
CA TYR A 76 -6.56 -3.55 0.78
C TYR A 76 -5.47 -2.84 1.58
N VAL A 77 -4.21 -3.01 1.16
CA VAL A 77 -3.07 -2.35 1.82
C VAL A 77 -3.14 -0.84 1.63
N PHE A 78 -3.51 -0.37 0.44
CA PHE A 78 -3.56 1.05 0.10
C PHE A 78 -4.62 1.80 0.91
N GLY A 79 -5.81 1.22 1.10
CA GLY A 79 -6.80 1.78 2.02
C GLY A 79 -6.33 1.72 3.47
N GLY A 80 -5.62 0.66 3.86
CA GLY A 80 -5.09 0.48 5.22
C GLY A 80 -4.01 1.50 5.59
N ILE A 81 -3.09 1.82 4.68
CA ILE A 81 -2.06 2.84 4.97
C ILE A 81 -2.65 4.24 5.16
N ILE A 82 -3.84 4.52 4.61
CA ILE A 82 -4.60 5.75 4.84
C ILE A 82 -5.33 5.65 6.19
N GLU A 83 -6.05 4.56 6.42
CA GLU A 83 -6.81 4.28 7.66
C GLU A 83 -5.94 4.36 8.93
N TYR A 84 -4.71 3.84 8.87
CA TYR A 84 -3.75 3.84 9.98
C TYR A 84 -2.79 5.04 9.95
N GLU A 85 -3.06 6.06 9.13
CA GLU A 85 -2.28 7.31 9.06
C GLU A 85 -0.78 7.10 8.77
N LEU A 86 -0.42 6.04 8.03
CA LEU A 86 0.97 5.70 7.73
C LEU A 86 1.60 6.62 6.67
N ILE A 87 0.82 7.51 6.05
CA ILE A 87 1.28 8.50 5.08
C ILE A 87 1.51 9.85 5.77
N HIS A 88 2.70 10.06 6.33
CA HIS A 88 3.00 11.28 7.09
C HIS A 88 3.18 12.55 6.23
N ASN A 89 3.43 12.42 4.92
CA ASN A 89 3.62 13.58 4.05
C ASN A 89 2.26 14.03 3.49
N PRO A 90 1.76 15.25 3.80
CA PRO A 90 0.45 15.71 3.34
C PRO A 90 0.29 15.68 1.82
N LYS A 91 1.35 16.04 1.06
CA LYS A 91 1.31 15.98 -0.41
C LYS A 91 1.18 14.55 -0.93
N ALA A 92 1.77 13.58 -0.25
CA ALA A 92 1.64 12.17 -0.60
C ALA A 92 0.25 11.64 -0.24
N LEU A 93 -0.31 12.06 0.89
CA LEU A 93 -1.68 11.73 1.29
C LEU A 93 -2.70 12.28 0.29
N SER A 94 -2.60 13.56 -0.10
CA SER A 94 -3.49 14.13 -1.11
C SER A 94 -3.43 13.37 -2.44
N LYS A 95 -2.23 12.94 -2.86
CA LYS A 95 -2.07 12.11 -4.07
C LYS A 95 -2.69 10.73 -3.92
N ALA A 96 -2.59 10.11 -2.74
CA ALA A 96 -3.19 8.81 -2.46
C ALA A 96 -4.73 8.89 -2.47
N LEU A 97 -5.30 9.91 -1.82
CA LEU A 97 -6.74 10.17 -1.84
C LEU A 97 -7.24 10.45 -3.27
N GLN A 98 -6.53 11.31 -4.02
CA GLN A 98 -6.84 11.57 -5.43
C GLN A 98 -6.79 10.29 -6.25
N PHE A 99 -5.84 9.39 -6.00
CA PHE A 99 -5.75 8.12 -6.71
C PHE A 99 -6.97 7.22 -6.46
N VAL A 100 -7.46 7.15 -5.21
CA VAL A 100 -8.70 6.43 -4.89
C VAL A 100 -9.90 7.06 -5.60
N LEU A 101 -10.03 8.39 -5.59
CA LEU A 101 -11.12 9.11 -6.29
C LEU A 101 -11.11 8.87 -7.80
N VAL A 102 -9.93 8.93 -8.43
CA VAL A 102 -9.77 8.64 -9.86
C VAL A 102 -10.14 7.19 -10.16
N SER A 103 -9.76 6.26 -9.27
CA SER A 103 -10.11 4.84 -9.41
C SER A 103 -11.63 4.61 -9.37
N LEU A 104 -12.33 5.31 -8.47
CA LEU A 104 -13.79 5.31 -8.36
C LEU A 104 -14.50 5.97 -9.55
N SER A 105 -13.83 6.86 -10.27
CA SER A 105 -14.36 7.50 -11.49
C SER A 105 -14.27 6.59 -12.73
N GLY A 106 -13.66 5.41 -12.61
CA GLY A 106 -13.59 4.42 -13.67
C GLY A 106 -14.94 3.77 -14.00
N ARG A 107 -14.99 2.99 -15.07
CA ARG A 107 -16.19 2.23 -15.44
C ARG A 107 -16.62 1.29 -14.29
N PRO A 108 -17.91 1.21 -13.94
CA PRO A 108 -18.41 0.26 -12.94
C PRO A 108 -17.91 -1.16 -13.22
N HIS A 109 -17.58 -1.90 -12.16
CA HIS A 109 -17.05 -3.27 -12.19
C HIS A 109 -15.69 -3.45 -12.90
N SER A 110 -15.04 -2.35 -13.33
CA SER A 110 -13.64 -2.42 -13.75
C SER A 110 -12.74 -2.74 -12.57
N LYS A 111 -11.60 -3.38 -12.82
CA LYS A 111 -10.62 -3.71 -11.76
C LYS A 111 -10.21 -2.48 -10.94
N MET A 112 -10.13 -1.31 -11.57
CA MET A 112 -9.81 -0.03 -10.91
C MET A 112 -10.98 0.52 -10.10
N PHE A 113 -12.21 0.39 -10.60
CA PHE A 113 -13.39 0.76 -9.81
C PHE A 113 -13.46 -0.08 -8.52
N ASP A 114 -13.28 -1.40 -8.63
CA ASP A 114 -13.27 -2.31 -7.49
C ASP A 114 -12.10 -2.00 -6.53
N PHE A 115 -10.94 -1.58 -7.07
CA PHE A 115 -9.82 -1.09 -6.26
C PHE A 115 -10.24 0.13 -5.45
N GLY A 116 -10.91 1.10 -6.08
CA GLY A 116 -11.37 2.31 -5.42
C GLY A 116 -12.37 2.02 -4.30
N VAL A 117 -13.35 1.15 -4.57
CA VAL A 117 -14.39 0.75 -3.59
C VAL A 117 -13.75 0.05 -2.39
N LEU A 118 -12.90 -0.94 -2.64
CA LEU A 118 -12.27 -1.71 -1.56
C LEU A 118 -11.34 -0.82 -0.71
N ALA A 119 -10.59 0.09 -1.33
CA ALA A 119 -9.73 1.02 -0.61
C ALA A 119 -10.57 2.00 0.24
N LEU A 120 -11.59 2.63 -0.35
CA LEU A 120 -12.46 3.59 0.34
C LEU A 120 -13.18 2.95 1.53
N ASN A 121 -13.68 1.72 1.37
CA ASN A 121 -14.36 1.00 2.45
C ASN A 121 -13.50 0.85 3.71
N ARG A 122 -12.17 0.91 3.60
CA ARG A 122 -11.29 0.88 4.78
C ARG A 122 -11.26 2.20 5.55
N PHE A 123 -11.09 3.32 4.86
CA PHE A 123 -10.83 4.60 5.52
C PHE A 123 -12.02 5.58 5.52
N HIS A 124 -13.17 5.23 4.92
CA HIS A 124 -14.34 6.12 4.86
C HIS A 124 -14.83 6.59 6.23
N LYS A 125 -14.66 5.78 7.29
CA LYS A 125 -15.02 6.16 8.67
C LYS A 125 -14.05 7.19 9.26
N CYS A 126 -12.80 7.17 8.83
CA CYS A 126 -11.76 8.12 9.27
C CYS A 126 -11.89 9.47 8.57
N LEU A 127 -12.60 9.56 7.43
CA LEU A 127 -12.81 10.82 6.69
C LEU A 127 -13.57 11.89 7.49
N LYS A 128 -14.31 11.52 8.53
CA LYS A 128 -15.00 12.50 9.40
C LYS A 128 -14.05 13.33 10.27
N ASN A 129 -12.78 12.91 10.36
CA ASN A 129 -11.76 13.53 11.21
C ASN A 129 -10.72 14.35 10.42
N HIS A 130 -10.94 14.58 9.12
CA HIS A 130 -10.05 15.36 8.25
C HIS A 130 -10.76 16.58 7.65
#